data_AF-A0A060ZBZ6-F1
#
_entry.id   AF-A0A060ZBZ6-F1
#
_cell.length_a   1.000
_cell.length_b   1.000
_cell.length_c   1.000
_cell.angle_alpha   90.00
_cell.angle_beta   90.00
_cell.angle_gamma   90.00
#
_symmetry.space_group_name_H-M   'P 1'
#
loop_
_entity.id
_entity.type
_entity.pdbx_description
1 polymer ?
#
loop_
_entity_poly.entity_id
_entity_poly.type
_entity_poly.pdbx_seq_one_letter_code
_entity_poly.pdbx_strand_id
1 'polypeptide(L)'
;MLYTGSVLTVDSPLQEESGYVVYENRMASSYNVGVGPRGSITRDSHFELLFQCKYSATAVEALVTEVNTVPAPAPVAAPGPLRVELRLAKGTCDTKGCNDESRSFTLYYTEEDYPITKVLRQPVNVEVRILERKDPNLFLMLEHCWTTSDPSPVSMPQWDLIIEDCSYPNDNYLTTMVPVEHSSGLLYPNHYKRFTLEMFTFVDHTLSPQKERIFIHCSTSVCYPTPGVSCEPKCNRQNVAAAQRKTIQNAVVSSGEVILVDKKPVSPSDH
;
A
#
# COMPACT_ATOMS: atom_id res chain seq x y z
N MET A 1 17.47 4.27 -16.47
CA MET A 1 17.90 5.29 -15.50
C MET A 1 17.93 6.62 -16.22
N LEU A 2 17.04 7.54 -15.87
CA LEU A 2 17.09 8.92 -16.34
C LEU A 2 17.85 9.71 -15.27
N TYR A 3 19.06 10.17 -15.59
CA TYR A 3 19.83 11.05 -14.71
C TYR A 3 19.29 12.47 -14.88
N THR A 4 18.70 13.04 -13.83
CA THR A 4 18.39 14.47 -13.76
C THR A 4 19.51 15.16 -12.97
N GLY A 5 20.60 15.49 -13.66
CA GLY A 5 21.63 16.38 -13.12
C GLY A 5 21.28 17.84 -13.44
N SER A 6 21.52 18.74 -12.49
CA SER A 6 21.46 20.18 -12.70
C SER A 6 22.54 20.61 -13.71
N VAL A 7 22.12 21.09 -14.87
CA VAL A 7 23.03 21.65 -15.89
C VAL A 7 23.57 22.97 -15.38
N LEU A 8 24.89 23.03 -15.16
CA LEU A 8 25.60 24.28 -14.91
C LEU A 8 26.52 24.52 -16.11
N THR A 9 26.43 25.75 -16.64
CA THR A 9 27.22 26.37 -17.72
C THR A 9 26.90 25.92 -19.15
N VAL A 10 26.26 26.83 -19.90
CA VAL A 10 26.30 26.88 -21.36
C VAL A 10 27.38 27.93 -21.68
N ASP A 11 28.53 27.47 -22.16
CA ASP A 11 29.55 28.39 -22.66
C ASP A 11 29.32 28.67 -24.16
N SER A 12 29.66 29.91 -24.52
CA SER A 12 29.63 30.50 -25.86
C SER A 12 30.34 29.65 -26.94
N PRO A 13 29.95 29.78 -28.24
CA PRO A 13 30.53 28.98 -29.32
C PRO A 13 32.04 29.16 -29.43
N LEU A 14 32.77 28.04 -29.56
CA LEU A 14 34.24 28.02 -29.55
C LEU A 14 34.86 28.29 -30.91
N GLN A 15 34.25 27.84 -32.02
CA GLN A 15 34.85 28.08 -33.34
C GLN A 15 33.88 27.87 -34.51
N GLU A 16 34.00 28.73 -35.50
CA GLU A 16 33.36 28.62 -36.80
C GLU A 16 34.37 28.01 -37.79
N GLU A 17 34.15 26.77 -38.21
CA GLU A 17 35.06 26.10 -39.14
C GLU A 17 34.28 25.54 -40.33
N SER A 18 34.59 26.06 -41.53
CA SER A 18 34.13 25.52 -42.83
C SER A 18 32.61 25.30 -42.95
N GLY A 19 31.81 26.31 -42.61
CA GLY A 19 30.35 26.30 -42.84
C GLY A 19 29.54 25.57 -41.76
N TYR A 20 30.17 25.22 -40.65
CA TYR A 20 29.52 24.62 -39.48
C TYR A 20 29.81 25.43 -38.22
N VAL A 21 28.80 25.54 -37.36
CA VAL A 21 28.94 26.08 -36.00
C VAL A 21 29.05 24.90 -35.04
N VAL A 22 30.16 24.86 -34.27
CA VAL A 22 30.41 23.81 -33.29
C VAL A 22 30.18 24.37 -31.89
N TYR A 23 29.26 23.74 -31.16
CA TYR A 23 29.03 23.99 -29.74
C TYR A 23 29.65 22.87 -28.94
N GLU A 24 30.51 23.20 -27.99
CA GLU A 24 31.00 22.25 -26.99
C GLU A 24 30.23 22.49 -25.70
N ASN A 25 29.70 21.41 -25.11
CA ASN A 25 29.06 21.46 -23.82
C ASN A 25 29.78 20.50 -22.88
N ARG A 26 29.94 20.97 -21.64
CA ARG A 26 30.56 20.22 -20.57
C ARG A 26 29.48 19.86 -19.56
N MET A 27 29.21 18.56 -19.41
CA MET A 27 28.39 18.05 -18.33
C MET A 27 29.29 17.54 -17.22
N ALA A 28 29.21 18.14 -16.04
CA ALA A 28 29.96 17.71 -14.88
C ALA A 28 29.03 17.45 -13.70
N SER A 29 29.33 16.42 -12.92
CA SER A 29 28.72 16.14 -11.63
C SER A 29 29.79 16.23 -10.55
N SER A 30 29.60 17.11 -9.59
CA SER A 30 30.48 17.22 -8.42
C SER A 30 30.10 16.20 -7.34
N TYR A 31 31.07 15.79 -6.54
CA TYR A 31 30.82 14.97 -5.36
C TYR A 31 30.48 15.88 -4.17
N ASN A 32 29.43 15.53 -3.40
CA ASN A 32 29.23 16.13 -2.09
C ASN A 32 29.82 15.24 -1.00
N VAL A 33 30.54 15.85 -0.07
CA VAL A 33 31.18 15.15 1.05
C VAL A 33 30.45 15.52 2.34
N GLY A 34 29.93 14.50 3.03
CA GLY A 34 29.46 14.65 4.40
C GLY A 34 30.62 14.49 5.37
N VAL A 35 30.89 15.51 6.18
CA VAL A 35 32.01 15.52 7.13
C VAL A 35 31.50 15.22 8.54
N GLY A 36 32.07 14.19 9.18
CA GLY A 36 31.79 13.83 10.57
C GLY A 36 33.05 13.87 11.45
N PRO A 37 32.89 13.85 12.78
CA PRO A 37 33.99 14.05 13.74
C PRO A 37 35.05 12.93 13.75
N ARG A 38 34.82 11.79 13.09
CA ARG A 38 35.78 10.68 12.97
C ARG A 38 36.05 10.25 11.52
N GLY A 39 35.65 11.05 10.54
CA GLY A 39 35.85 10.75 9.12
C GLY A 39 34.83 11.41 8.22
N SER A 40 35.18 11.50 6.94
CA SER A 40 34.31 12.06 5.89
C SER A 40 33.91 10.96 4.93
N ILE A 41 32.65 10.96 4.50
CA ILE A 41 32.14 9.99 3.52
C ILE A 41 31.48 10.73 2.36
N THR A 42 31.63 10.17 1.16
CA THR A 42 30.88 10.59 -0.02
C THR A 42 30.13 9.39 -0.58
N ARG A 43 28.89 9.63 -1.02
CA ARG A 43 28.07 8.64 -1.74
C ARG A 43 27.86 9.05 -3.20
N ASP A 44 28.48 10.16 -3.60
CA ASP A 44 28.31 10.76 -4.91
C ASP A 44 29.46 10.33 -5.81
N SER A 45 29.17 10.13 -7.09
CA SER A 45 30.16 9.79 -8.11
C SER A 45 30.54 11.05 -8.88
N HIS A 46 31.85 11.29 -9.05
CA HIS A 46 32.32 12.34 -9.97
C HIS A 46 32.33 11.80 -11.39
N PHE A 47 31.71 12.52 -12.32
CA PHE A 47 31.87 12.27 -13.74
C PHE A 47 31.87 13.58 -14.50
N GLU A 48 32.67 13.63 -15.56
CA GLU A 48 32.80 14.76 -16.46
C GLU A 48 32.72 14.24 -17.90
N LEU A 49 31.84 14.84 -18.69
CA LEU A 49 31.60 14.48 -20.08
C LEU A 49 31.63 15.75 -20.92
N LEU A 50 32.58 15.81 -21.86
CA LEU A 50 32.56 16.79 -22.94
C LEU A 50 31.84 16.18 -24.14
N PHE A 51 30.92 16.93 -24.74
CA PHE A 51 30.30 16.55 -26.00
C PHE A 51 30.17 17.76 -26.91
N GLN A 52 30.30 17.51 -28.21
CA GLN A 52 30.26 18.55 -29.24
C GLN A 52 29.06 18.33 -30.16
N CYS A 53 28.34 19.41 -30.44
CA CYS A 53 27.24 19.46 -31.39
C CYS A 53 27.66 20.34 -32.57
N LYS A 54 27.64 19.77 -33.78
CA LYS A 54 28.03 20.45 -35.03
C LYS A 54 26.79 20.73 -35.87
N TYR A 55 26.52 21.99 -36.15
CA TYR A 55 25.34 22.43 -36.92
C TYR A 55 25.78 23.04 -38.26
N SER A 56 25.13 22.67 -39.36
CA SER A 56 25.36 23.28 -40.68
C SER A 56 24.66 24.64 -40.76
N ALA A 57 25.38 25.68 -41.17
CA ALA A 57 24.82 27.03 -41.27
C ALA A 57 23.98 27.20 -42.55
N THR A 58 22.67 27.00 -42.47
CA THR A 58 21.70 27.55 -43.43
C THR A 58 21.21 28.88 -42.87
N ALA A 59 21.35 29.97 -43.62
CA ALA A 59 21.09 31.34 -43.16
C ALA A 59 19.75 31.46 -42.41
N VAL A 60 19.82 31.87 -41.14
CA VAL A 60 18.66 32.10 -40.27
C VAL A 60 18.54 33.60 -40.02
N GLU A 61 17.41 34.17 -40.42
CA GLU A 61 17.06 35.57 -40.16
C GLU A 61 16.62 35.69 -38.69
N ALA A 62 17.25 36.61 -37.94
CA ALA A 62 17.03 36.72 -36.49
C ALA A 62 15.73 37.49 -36.17
N LEU A 63 14.68 36.77 -35.78
CA LEU A 63 13.51 37.36 -35.13
C LEU A 63 13.80 37.49 -33.62
N VAL A 64 14.08 38.71 -33.16
CA VAL A 64 14.24 39.00 -31.72
C VAL A 64 12.85 38.99 -31.07
N THR A 65 12.53 37.90 -30.37
CA THR A 65 11.32 37.81 -29.53
C THR A 65 11.76 37.79 -28.07
N GLU A 66 11.37 38.80 -27.30
CA GLU A 66 11.54 38.78 -25.84
C GLU A 66 10.55 37.77 -25.24
N VAL A 67 11.05 36.61 -24.83
CA VAL A 67 10.26 35.62 -24.11
C VAL A 67 10.35 35.94 -22.62
N ASN A 68 9.36 36.67 -22.10
CA ASN A 68 9.17 36.78 -20.66
C ASN A 68 8.73 35.42 -20.11
N THR A 69 9.68 34.62 -19.63
CA THR A 69 9.38 33.33 -19.00
C THR A 69 8.77 33.57 -17.63
N VAL A 70 7.51 33.16 -17.46
CA VAL A 70 6.85 33.13 -16.15
C VAL A 70 7.61 32.12 -15.27
N PRO A 71 7.87 32.42 -13.99
CA PRO A 71 8.49 31.46 -13.08
C PRO A 71 7.72 30.14 -13.08
N ALA A 72 8.43 29.01 -13.08
CA ALA A 72 7.79 27.71 -12.95
C ALA A 72 6.87 27.73 -11.73
N PRO A 73 5.61 27.27 -11.86
CA PRO A 73 4.68 27.27 -10.73
C PRO A 73 5.32 26.49 -9.58
N ALA A 74 5.15 27.00 -8.36
CA ALA A 74 5.69 26.34 -7.18
C ALA A 74 5.17 24.90 -7.13
N PRO A 75 6.02 23.90 -6.80
CA PRO A 75 5.56 22.53 -6.65
C PRO A 75 4.47 22.47 -5.59
N VAL A 76 3.26 22.10 -6.00
CA VAL A 76 2.11 21.92 -5.10
C VAL A 76 2.04 20.44 -4.74
N ALA A 77 2.38 20.09 -3.51
CA ALA A 77 2.06 18.80 -2.93
C ALA A 77 0.81 18.97 -2.04
N ALA A 78 -0.33 18.53 -2.54
CA ALA A 78 -1.56 18.47 -1.76
C ALA A 78 -1.78 17.04 -1.24
N PRO A 79 -2.18 16.84 0.04
CA PRO A 79 -2.59 15.54 0.53
C PRO A 79 -3.82 15.03 -0.25
N GLY A 80 -3.63 14.04 -1.11
CA GLY A 80 -4.75 13.33 -1.76
C GLY A 80 -5.35 12.27 -0.82
N PRO A 81 -6.62 11.87 -1.01
CA PRO A 81 -7.25 10.84 -0.19
C PRO A 81 -6.53 9.49 -0.34
N LEU A 82 -6.37 8.77 0.77
CA LEU A 82 -5.94 7.38 0.79
C LEU A 82 -7.12 6.50 0.35
N ARG A 83 -6.95 5.78 -0.77
CA ARG A 83 -7.92 4.78 -1.21
C ARG A 83 -7.51 3.42 -0.66
N VAL A 84 -8.43 2.78 0.04
CA VAL A 84 -8.25 1.47 0.66
C VAL A 84 -9.39 0.57 0.19
N GLU A 85 -9.11 -0.71 0.04
CA GLU A 85 -10.09 -1.74 -0.31
C GLU A 85 -9.99 -2.90 0.68
N LEU A 86 -11.14 -3.46 1.03
CA LEU A 86 -11.26 -4.74 1.73
C LEU A 86 -11.85 -5.76 0.76
N ARG A 87 -11.18 -6.89 0.59
CA ARG A 87 -11.64 -8.00 -0.26
C ARG A 87 -11.47 -9.34 0.42
N LEU A 88 -12.36 -10.28 0.10
CA LEU A 88 -12.33 -11.62 0.65
C LEU A 88 -11.67 -12.58 -0.33
N ALA A 89 -10.76 -13.42 0.17
CA ALA A 89 -10.08 -14.43 -0.63
C ALA A 89 -10.86 -15.74 -0.62
N LYS A 90 -10.93 -16.42 -1.78
CA LYS A 90 -11.67 -17.68 -1.94
C LYS A 90 -11.09 -18.81 -1.09
N GLY A 91 -9.79 -18.76 -0.79
CA GLY A 91 -9.05 -19.90 -0.23
C GLY A 91 -8.84 -20.97 -1.30
N THR A 92 -7.72 -21.69 -1.26
CA THR A 92 -7.38 -22.67 -2.31
C THR A 92 -7.72 -24.12 -1.97
N CYS A 93 -8.27 -24.43 -0.80
CA CYS A 93 -8.64 -25.80 -0.46
C CYS A 93 -9.73 -25.92 0.61
N ASP A 94 -10.80 -26.65 0.26
CA ASP A 94 -11.72 -27.26 1.23
C ASP A 94 -11.36 -28.73 1.54
N THR A 95 -10.22 -29.22 1.03
CA THR A 95 -9.74 -30.59 1.24
C THR A 95 -8.82 -30.67 2.45
N LYS A 96 -9.00 -31.71 3.29
CA LYS A 96 -8.12 -32.00 4.43
C LYS A 96 -6.67 -32.15 3.96
N GLY A 97 -5.77 -31.27 4.42
CA GLY A 97 -4.32 -31.36 4.19
C GLY A 97 -3.69 -30.17 3.45
N CYS A 98 -4.44 -29.10 3.18
CA CYS A 98 -3.90 -27.93 2.50
C CYS A 98 -3.25 -26.96 3.49
N ASN A 99 -1.99 -27.23 3.84
CA ASN A 99 -1.22 -26.44 4.79
C ASN A 99 -0.45 -25.32 4.07
N ASP A 100 -1.14 -24.32 3.53
CA ASP A 100 -0.44 -23.13 3.07
C ASP A 100 -1.34 -21.88 3.22
N GLU A 101 -1.30 -21.27 4.41
CA GLU A 101 -2.04 -20.04 4.75
C GLU A 101 -1.75 -18.91 3.75
N SER A 102 -0.57 -18.92 3.15
CA SER A 102 -0.14 -17.97 2.12
C SER A 102 -0.87 -18.16 0.77
N ARG A 103 -1.21 -19.41 0.40
CA ARG A 103 -1.89 -19.73 -0.87
C ARG A 103 -3.36 -19.35 -0.87
N SER A 104 -3.95 -19.09 0.30
CA SER A 104 -5.34 -18.65 0.41
C SER A 104 -5.58 -17.29 -0.26
N PHE A 105 -4.55 -16.47 -0.44
CA PHE A 105 -4.62 -15.10 -0.96
C PHE A 105 -4.15 -14.97 -2.41
N THR A 106 -4.58 -15.92 -3.24
CA THR A 106 -4.29 -15.96 -4.68
C THR A 106 -5.52 -15.66 -5.53
N LEU A 107 -6.70 -16.06 -5.06
CA LEU A 107 -8.00 -15.88 -5.70
C LEU A 107 -8.93 -15.11 -4.76
N TYR A 108 -9.66 -14.14 -5.31
CA TYR A 108 -10.55 -13.27 -4.54
C TYR A 108 -11.97 -13.32 -5.09
N TYR A 109 -12.94 -13.10 -4.21
CA TYR A 109 -14.33 -12.92 -4.60
C TYR A 109 -14.51 -11.56 -5.29
N THR A 110 -15.36 -11.52 -6.30
CA THR A 110 -15.81 -10.31 -7.00
C THR A 110 -17.19 -9.89 -6.52
N GLU A 111 -17.66 -8.69 -6.89
CA GLU A 111 -19.00 -8.22 -6.53
C GLU A 111 -20.11 -9.19 -6.96
N GLU A 112 -19.93 -9.87 -8.10
CA GLU A 112 -20.87 -10.88 -8.62
C GLU A 112 -20.92 -12.18 -7.80
N ASP A 113 -19.90 -12.47 -6.99
CA ASP A 113 -19.88 -13.68 -6.16
C ASP A 113 -20.67 -13.51 -4.85
N TYR A 114 -21.09 -12.29 -4.51
CA TYR A 114 -21.83 -12.01 -3.29
C TYR A 114 -23.33 -12.32 -3.46
N PRO A 115 -24.01 -12.84 -2.41
CA PRO A 115 -23.47 -13.12 -1.08
C PRO A 115 -22.64 -14.40 -1.00
N ILE A 116 -21.54 -14.36 -0.23
CA ILE A 116 -20.66 -15.53 -0.04
C ILE A 116 -21.25 -16.42 1.05
N THR A 117 -21.39 -17.71 0.78
CA THR A 117 -21.86 -18.68 1.78
C THR A 117 -20.71 -19.36 2.50
N LYS A 118 -20.82 -19.48 3.83
CA LYS A 118 -19.86 -20.19 4.70
C LYS A 118 -20.61 -21.06 5.70
N VAL A 119 -20.02 -22.18 6.11
CA VAL A 119 -20.50 -22.96 7.26
C VAL A 119 -19.79 -22.50 8.53
N LEU A 120 -20.33 -22.82 9.73
CA LEU A 120 -19.67 -22.49 11.00
C LEU A 120 -18.22 -22.98 11.03
N ARG A 121 -17.33 -22.15 11.55
CA ARG A 121 -15.88 -22.35 11.62
C ARG A 121 -15.14 -22.46 10.30
N GLN A 122 -15.83 -22.37 9.16
CA GLN A 122 -15.12 -22.30 7.88
C GLN A 122 -14.31 -21.00 7.82
N PRO A 123 -13.04 -21.04 7.38
CA PRO A 123 -12.21 -19.84 7.35
C PRO A 123 -12.74 -18.80 6.35
N VAL A 124 -12.70 -17.54 6.79
CA VAL A 124 -12.93 -16.35 5.98
C VAL A 124 -11.62 -15.57 5.92
N ASN A 125 -10.97 -15.60 4.77
CA ASN A 125 -9.68 -14.96 4.53
C ASN A 125 -9.92 -13.52 4.08
N VAL A 126 -9.45 -12.54 4.86
CA VAL A 126 -9.66 -11.12 4.63
C VAL A 126 -8.35 -10.48 4.22
N GLU A 127 -8.37 -9.71 3.14
CA GLU A 127 -7.26 -8.84 2.76
C GLU A 127 -7.72 -7.38 2.70
N VAL A 128 -6.96 -6.52 3.34
CA VAL A 128 -7.10 -5.07 3.25
C VAL A 128 -5.88 -4.53 2.53
N ARG A 129 -6.08 -3.66 1.53
CA ARG A 129 -4.98 -3.13 0.72
C ARG A 129 -5.15 -1.66 0.35
N ILE A 130 -4.03 -0.99 0.21
CA ILE A 130 -3.96 0.38 -0.31
C ILE A 130 -3.99 0.33 -1.84
N LEU A 131 -4.80 1.20 -2.43
CA LEU A 131 -4.92 1.35 -3.89
C LEU A 131 -4.14 2.58 -4.36
N GLU A 132 -3.61 2.50 -5.58
CA GLU A 132 -3.08 3.66 -6.33
C GLU A 132 -1.93 4.41 -5.64
N ARG A 133 -1.21 3.75 -4.72
CA ARG A 133 0.00 4.26 -4.08
C ARG A 133 1.21 3.40 -4.43
N LYS A 134 2.36 4.06 -4.57
CA LYS A 134 3.64 3.46 -5.01
C LYS A 134 4.81 3.77 -4.07
N ASP A 135 4.52 4.29 -2.88
CA ASP A 135 5.54 4.62 -1.89
C ASP A 135 5.88 3.36 -1.06
N PRO A 136 7.11 2.82 -1.13
CA PRO A 136 7.50 1.63 -0.37
C PRO A 136 7.64 1.89 1.14
N ASN A 137 7.75 3.15 1.58
CA ASN A 137 7.88 3.53 2.99
C ASN A 137 6.53 3.71 3.69
N LEU A 138 5.43 3.53 2.96
CA LEU A 138 4.09 3.60 3.48
C LEU A 138 3.65 2.21 3.97
N PHE A 139 3.23 2.14 5.24
CA PHE A 139 2.71 0.93 5.87
C PHE A 139 1.22 1.08 6.12
N LEU A 140 0.42 0.12 5.66
CA LEU A 140 -0.98 -0.02 6.04
C LEU A 140 -1.06 -0.47 7.51
N MET A 141 -1.95 0.15 8.28
CA MET A 141 -2.23 -0.21 9.67
C MET A 141 -3.72 -0.55 9.82
N LEU A 142 -4.05 -1.64 10.49
CA LEU A 142 -5.41 -1.95 10.91
C LEU A 142 -5.64 -1.39 12.32
N GLU A 143 -6.35 -0.27 12.42
CA GLU A 143 -6.65 0.33 13.73
C GLU A 143 -7.69 -0.49 14.48
N HIS A 144 -8.75 -0.89 13.78
CA HIS A 144 -9.84 -1.68 14.33
C HIS A 144 -10.54 -2.44 13.21
N CYS A 145 -10.69 -3.75 13.34
CA CYS A 145 -11.57 -4.54 12.48
C CYS A 145 -12.61 -5.24 13.33
N TRP A 146 -13.86 -5.21 12.87
CA TRP A 146 -15.01 -5.77 13.57
C TRP A 146 -16.03 -6.31 12.58
N THR A 147 -17.02 -7.00 13.10
CA THR A 147 -18.16 -7.49 12.32
C THR A 147 -19.47 -6.93 12.83
N THR A 148 -20.47 -6.89 11.96
CA THR A 148 -21.86 -6.52 12.27
C THR A 148 -22.84 -7.49 11.61
N SER A 149 -24.11 -7.43 12.01
CA SER A 149 -25.20 -8.21 11.39
C SER A 149 -25.95 -7.49 10.24
N ASP A 150 -25.60 -6.23 9.98
CA ASP A 150 -26.17 -5.37 8.94
C ASP A 150 -25.06 -4.59 8.21
N PRO A 151 -25.29 -4.14 6.96
CA PRO A 151 -24.25 -3.50 6.13
C PRO A 151 -23.63 -2.24 6.73
N SER A 152 -24.30 -1.61 7.70
CA SER A 152 -23.82 -0.40 8.34
C SER A 152 -22.71 -0.71 9.35
N PRO A 153 -21.52 -0.07 9.24
CA PRO A 153 -20.39 -0.31 10.15
C PRO A 153 -20.67 0.10 11.60
N VAL A 154 -21.70 0.92 11.84
CA VAL A 154 -22.09 1.40 13.18
C VAL A 154 -23.30 0.65 13.75
N SER A 155 -23.81 -0.36 13.02
CA SER A 155 -24.93 -1.18 13.50
C SER A 155 -24.51 -2.08 14.65
N MET A 156 -25.51 -2.60 15.37
CA MET A 156 -25.33 -3.63 16.40
C MET A 156 -26.02 -4.93 15.96
N PRO A 157 -25.59 -6.10 16.47
CA PRO A 157 -24.43 -6.32 17.34
C PRO A 157 -23.10 -6.08 16.62
N GLN A 158 -22.03 -5.87 17.40
CA GLN A 158 -20.65 -5.79 16.92
C GLN A 158 -19.77 -6.85 17.60
N TRP A 159 -18.79 -7.37 16.87
CA TRP A 159 -17.77 -8.26 17.41
C TRP A 159 -16.38 -7.89 16.90
N ASP A 160 -15.45 -7.64 17.81
CA ASP A 160 -14.08 -7.23 17.51
C ASP A 160 -13.24 -8.40 17.00
N LEU A 161 -12.46 -8.15 15.94
CA LEU A 161 -11.55 -9.11 15.33
C LEU A 161 -10.09 -8.72 15.54
N ILE A 162 -9.74 -7.46 15.21
CA ILE A 162 -8.39 -6.90 15.28
C ILE A 162 -8.47 -5.53 15.96
N ILE A 163 -7.55 -5.26 16.89
CA ILE A 163 -7.36 -3.95 17.52
C ILE A 163 -5.88 -3.60 17.43
N GLU A 164 -5.55 -2.45 16.84
CA GLU A 164 -4.17 -1.95 16.65
C GLU A 164 -3.22 -2.99 16.04
N ASP A 165 -3.65 -3.64 14.95
CA ASP A 165 -2.94 -4.72 14.25
C ASP A 165 -2.71 -6.00 15.08
N CYS A 166 -3.41 -6.14 16.22
CA CYS A 166 -3.36 -7.32 17.07
C CYS A 166 -4.71 -8.04 17.12
N SER A 167 -4.67 -9.38 17.11
CA SER A 167 -5.87 -10.22 17.29
C SER A 167 -6.61 -9.91 18.60
N TYR A 168 -7.94 -9.89 18.53
CA TYR A 168 -8.78 -9.65 19.70
C TYR A 168 -8.66 -10.81 20.72
N PRO A 169 -8.21 -10.55 21.97
CA PRO A 169 -7.83 -11.62 22.89
C PRO A 169 -9.01 -12.39 23.50
N ASN A 170 -10.23 -11.85 23.47
CA ASN A 170 -11.41 -12.50 24.04
C ASN A 170 -12.19 -13.35 23.02
N ASP A 171 -11.66 -13.51 21.80
CA ASP A 171 -12.15 -14.46 20.82
C ASP A 171 -11.52 -15.84 21.07
N ASN A 172 -12.33 -16.83 21.45
CA ASN A 172 -11.84 -18.20 21.72
C ASN A 172 -11.35 -18.93 20.47
N TYR A 173 -11.82 -18.55 19.27
CA TYR A 173 -11.37 -19.13 18.00
C TYR A 173 -10.24 -18.33 17.35
N LEU A 174 -9.89 -17.19 17.96
CA LEU A 174 -8.80 -16.29 17.62
C LEU A 174 -8.69 -15.95 16.12
N THR A 175 -9.11 -14.74 15.76
CA THR A 175 -8.70 -14.15 14.48
C THR A 175 -7.17 -14.19 14.34
N THR A 176 -6.67 -14.74 13.23
CA THR A 176 -5.23 -14.97 13.01
C THR A 176 -4.69 -14.01 11.96
N MET A 177 -3.67 -13.22 12.30
CA MET A 177 -2.95 -12.38 11.33
C MET A 177 -2.09 -13.24 10.42
N VAL A 178 -2.19 -13.03 9.10
CA VAL A 178 -1.40 -13.74 8.09
C VAL A 178 -0.28 -12.82 7.60
N PRO A 179 1.00 -13.19 7.78
CA PRO A 179 2.12 -12.39 7.30
C PRO A 179 2.09 -12.16 5.78
N VAL A 180 2.40 -10.94 5.35
CA VAL A 180 2.64 -10.62 3.94
C VAL A 180 4.15 -10.55 3.73
N GLU A 181 4.74 -11.67 3.34
CA GLU A 181 6.18 -11.74 3.12
C GLU A 181 6.62 -11.04 1.83
N HIS A 182 7.87 -10.59 1.79
CA HIS A 182 8.50 -10.07 0.57
C HIS A 182 8.59 -11.12 -0.56
N SER A 183 8.57 -12.41 -0.21
CA SER A 183 8.55 -13.55 -1.12
C SER A 183 7.22 -13.71 -1.89
N SER A 184 6.17 -12.95 -1.51
CA SER A 184 4.82 -13.04 -2.10
C SER A 184 4.72 -12.57 -3.56
N GLY A 185 5.77 -11.94 -4.11
CA GLY A 185 5.76 -11.37 -5.47
C GLY A 185 5.00 -10.04 -5.59
N LEU A 186 4.48 -9.49 -4.48
CA LEU A 186 3.86 -8.17 -4.45
C LEU A 186 4.94 -7.06 -4.49
N LEU A 187 4.72 -6.03 -5.32
CA LEU A 187 5.65 -4.89 -5.44
C LEU A 187 5.77 -4.08 -4.13
N TYR A 188 4.68 -3.96 -3.39
CA TYR A 188 4.61 -3.18 -2.13
C TYR A 188 3.95 -4.01 -1.02
N PRO A 189 4.63 -4.99 -0.40
CA PRO A 189 4.06 -5.85 0.63
C PRO A 189 3.45 -5.07 1.81
N ASN A 190 4.08 -3.96 2.19
CA ASN A 190 3.63 -3.08 3.29
C ASN A 190 2.26 -2.42 3.05
N HIS A 191 1.73 -2.46 1.82
CA HIS A 191 0.42 -1.92 1.49
C HIS A 191 -0.72 -2.90 1.78
N TYR A 192 -0.41 -4.10 2.26
CA TYR A 192 -1.37 -5.19 2.45
C TYR A 192 -1.37 -5.65 3.90
N LYS A 193 -2.55 -5.96 4.40
CA LYS A 193 -2.78 -6.66 5.66
C LYS A 193 -3.71 -7.82 5.40
N ARG A 194 -3.38 -8.98 5.95
CA ARG A 194 -4.15 -10.21 5.79
C ARG A 194 -4.44 -10.79 7.16
N PHE A 195 -5.66 -11.28 7.33
CA PHE A 195 -6.05 -12.04 8.51
C PHE A 195 -7.15 -13.03 8.14
N THR A 196 -7.32 -14.04 8.99
CA THR A 196 -8.32 -15.08 8.84
C THR A 196 -9.15 -15.14 10.11
N LEU A 197 -10.47 -15.12 9.96
CA LEU A 197 -11.41 -15.43 11.03
C LEU A 197 -12.12 -16.75 10.73
N GLU A 198 -12.52 -17.46 11.78
CA GLU A 198 -13.44 -18.58 11.67
C GLU A 198 -14.89 -18.07 11.62
N MET A 199 -15.68 -18.53 10.65
CA MET A 199 -17.07 -18.09 10.50
C MET A 199 -17.90 -18.38 11.76
N PHE A 200 -18.73 -17.42 12.16
CA PHE A 200 -19.63 -17.50 13.31
C PHE A 200 -20.99 -16.86 13.00
N THR A 201 -21.91 -16.90 13.98
CA THR A 201 -23.18 -16.17 13.94
C THR A 201 -23.37 -15.36 15.21
N PHE A 202 -24.05 -14.23 15.07
CA PHE A 202 -24.57 -13.51 16.23
C PHE A 202 -25.75 -14.26 16.84
N VAL A 203 -25.84 -14.24 18.16
CA VAL A 203 -26.95 -14.81 18.93
C VAL A 203 -27.67 -13.70 19.69
N ASP A 204 -28.97 -13.87 19.87
CA ASP A 204 -29.80 -12.96 20.66
C ASP A 204 -29.78 -13.31 22.16
N HIS A 205 -30.61 -12.61 22.94
CA HIS A 205 -30.74 -12.85 24.39
C HIS A 205 -31.28 -14.24 24.74
N THR A 206 -31.94 -14.91 23.79
CA THR A 206 -32.48 -16.27 23.95
C THR A 206 -31.48 -17.36 23.51
N LEU A 207 -30.25 -16.96 23.16
CA LEU A 207 -29.20 -17.83 22.61
C LEU A 207 -29.57 -18.43 21.25
N SER A 208 -30.54 -17.85 20.55
CA SER A 208 -30.91 -18.24 19.20
C SER A 208 -30.12 -17.42 18.17
N PRO A 209 -29.77 -17.98 17.01
CA PRO A 209 -29.13 -17.22 15.94
C PRO A 209 -30.00 -16.03 15.53
N GLN A 210 -29.47 -14.81 15.63
CA GLN A 210 -30.23 -13.59 15.37
C GLN A 210 -30.38 -13.34 13.86
N LYS A 211 -29.24 -13.38 13.16
CA LYS A 211 -29.14 -13.27 11.71
C LYS A 211 -27.96 -14.12 11.27
N GLU A 212 -28.20 -15.03 10.32
CA GLU A 212 -27.20 -15.92 9.74
C GLU A 212 -26.33 -15.18 8.70
N ARG A 213 -25.86 -13.98 9.04
CA ARG A 213 -24.99 -13.19 8.16
C ARG A 213 -24.07 -12.29 8.95
N ILE A 214 -22.94 -11.97 8.36
CA ILE A 214 -22.00 -10.99 8.88
C ILE A 214 -21.51 -10.07 7.77
N PHE A 215 -21.17 -8.85 8.17
CA PHE A 215 -20.37 -7.91 7.39
C PHE A 215 -19.09 -7.63 8.17
N ILE A 216 -17.96 -7.64 7.49
CA ILE A 216 -16.64 -7.34 8.08
C ILE A 216 -16.27 -5.90 7.71
N HIS A 217 -15.85 -5.14 8.71
CA HIS A 217 -15.44 -3.74 8.62
C HIS A 217 -14.02 -3.57 9.17
N CYS A 218 -13.25 -2.67 8.58
CA CYS A 218 -11.93 -2.29 9.10
C CYS A 218 -11.73 -0.78 8.99
N SER A 219 -11.40 -0.15 10.10
CA SER A 219 -10.79 1.17 10.17
C SER A 219 -9.29 1.05 9.96
N THR A 220 -8.77 1.83 9.03
CA THR A 220 -7.39 1.74 8.56
C THR A 220 -6.69 3.08 8.63
N SER A 221 -5.37 3.03 8.82
CA SER A 221 -4.51 4.19 8.75
C SER A 221 -3.20 3.87 8.04
N VAL A 222 -2.34 4.88 7.88
CA VAL A 222 -0.99 4.71 7.32
C VAL A 222 0.07 5.18 8.28
N CYS A 223 1.17 4.43 8.31
CA CYS A 223 2.36 4.72 9.10
C CYS A 223 3.57 4.93 8.18
N TYR A 224 4.38 5.93 8.51
CA TYR A 224 5.69 6.16 7.90
C TYR A 224 6.76 5.90 8.97
N PRO A 225 7.64 4.91 8.78
CA PRO A 225 8.71 4.64 9.73
C PRO A 225 9.71 5.80 9.66
N THR A 226 9.97 6.41 10.82
CA THR A 226 11.01 7.43 11.00
C THR A 226 11.88 7.03 12.20
N PRO A 227 13.12 7.55 12.35
CA PRO A 227 13.94 7.23 13.51
C PRO A 227 13.18 7.44 14.83
N GLY A 228 12.93 6.37 15.57
CA GLY A 228 12.16 6.38 16.82
C GLY A 228 10.66 6.06 16.70
N VAL A 229 10.11 5.97 15.48
CA VAL A 229 8.71 5.60 15.21
C VAL A 229 8.69 4.27 14.44
N SER A 230 8.25 3.20 15.11
CA SER A 230 8.04 1.88 14.49
C SER A 230 6.58 1.71 14.07
N CYS A 231 6.39 1.17 12.86
CA CYS A 231 5.08 0.75 12.33
C CYS A 231 4.73 -0.69 12.73
N GLU A 232 5.60 -1.37 13.48
CA GLU A 232 5.32 -2.73 13.95
C GLU A 232 4.30 -2.72 15.10
N PRO A 233 3.33 -3.64 15.11
CA PRO A 233 2.41 -3.80 16.22
C PRO A 233 3.13 -4.31 17.47
N LYS A 234 2.71 -3.82 18.64
CA LYS A 234 3.21 -4.30 19.94
C LYS A 234 2.09 -5.05 20.65
N CYS A 235 1.91 -6.31 20.31
CA CYS A 235 0.89 -7.16 20.92
C CYS A 235 1.38 -7.71 22.27
N ASN A 236 1.54 -6.84 23.28
CA ASN A 236 1.80 -7.26 24.66
C ASN A 236 0.50 -7.38 25.44
N ARG A 237 0.28 -8.52 26.11
CA ARG A 237 -0.97 -8.81 26.84
C ARG A 237 -1.28 -7.90 28.04
N GLN A 238 -0.38 -7.01 28.44
CA GLN A 238 -0.63 -5.99 29.46
C GLN A 238 0.17 -4.73 29.12
N ASN A 239 -0.49 -3.57 29.24
CA ASN A 239 -0.03 -2.21 28.95
C ASN A 239 -0.32 -1.69 27.54
N VAL A 240 -1.54 -1.20 27.36
CA VAL A 240 -1.87 -0.18 26.35
C VAL A 240 -1.22 1.13 26.78
N ALA A 241 0.10 1.23 26.65
CA ALA A 241 0.73 2.51 26.47
C ALA A 241 0.64 2.80 24.97
N ALA A 242 -0.43 3.51 24.58
CA ALA A 242 -0.59 4.02 23.23
C ALA A 242 0.66 4.84 22.88
N ALA A 243 1.60 4.22 22.17
CA ALA A 243 2.62 4.97 21.47
C ALA A 243 1.86 5.87 20.52
N GLN A 244 1.92 7.19 20.74
CA GLN A 244 1.26 8.17 19.88
C GLN A 244 1.82 8.03 18.46
N ARG A 245 1.18 7.17 17.67
CA ARG A 245 1.40 7.08 16.23
C ARG A 245 0.76 8.33 15.64
N LYS A 246 1.52 9.04 14.81
CA LYS A 246 1.00 10.20 14.10
C LYS A 246 0.13 9.69 12.96
N THR A 247 -1.14 9.44 13.25
CA THR A 247 -2.13 8.91 12.30
C THR A 247 -2.51 10.01 11.30
N ILE A 248 -2.24 9.78 10.02
CA ILE A 248 -2.34 10.84 8.99
C ILE A 248 -3.73 10.86 8.33
N GLN A 249 -4.36 9.70 8.11
CA GLN A 249 -5.69 9.57 7.50
C GLN A 249 -6.38 8.29 7.99
N ASN A 250 -7.68 8.36 8.30
CA ASN A 250 -8.50 7.21 8.70
C ASN A 250 -9.52 6.89 7.60
N ALA A 251 -9.58 5.63 7.15
CA ALA A 251 -10.56 5.15 6.19
C ALA A 251 -11.23 3.88 6.71
N VAL A 252 -12.57 3.82 6.65
CA VAL A 252 -13.35 2.62 6.98
C VAL A 252 -13.73 1.91 5.68
N VAL A 253 -13.39 0.63 5.59
CA VAL A 253 -13.72 -0.24 4.46
C VAL A 253 -14.54 -1.43 4.93
N SER A 254 -15.41 -1.93 4.06
CA SER A 254 -16.36 -2.99 4.39
C SER A 254 -16.37 -4.07 3.32
N SER A 255 -16.61 -5.31 3.73
CA SER A 255 -16.93 -6.43 2.82
C SER A 255 -18.38 -6.42 2.38
N GLY A 256 -18.70 -7.19 1.33
CA GLY A 256 -20.06 -7.62 1.04
C GLY A 256 -20.57 -8.68 2.03
N GLU A 257 -21.83 -9.08 1.86
CA GLU A 257 -22.54 -10.00 2.78
C GLU A 257 -21.94 -11.41 2.79
N VAL A 258 -21.62 -11.92 3.98
CA VAL A 258 -21.22 -13.32 4.19
C VAL A 258 -22.33 -14.03 4.95
N ILE A 259 -22.97 -15.02 4.31
CA ILE A 259 -24.11 -15.77 4.85
C ILE A 259 -23.63 -17.07 5.47
N LEU A 260 -24.13 -17.36 6.67
CA LEU A 260 -23.97 -18.64 7.32
C LEU A 260 -25.00 -19.63 6.75
N VAL A 261 -24.54 -20.84 6.40
CA VAL A 261 -25.40 -21.94 5.97
C VAL A 261 -25.10 -23.21 6.77
N ASP A 262 -26.10 -24.07 6.96
CA ASP A 262 -25.93 -25.33 7.71
C ASP A 262 -25.06 -26.36 6.99
N LYS A 263 -25.05 -26.33 5.65
CA LYS A 263 -24.29 -27.24 4.80
C LYS A 263 -23.74 -26.48 3.59
N LYS A 264 -22.54 -26.88 3.16
CA LYS A 264 -21.94 -26.34 1.93
C LYS A 264 -22.83 -26.70 0.74
N PRO A 265 -23.22 -25.75 -0.13
CA PRO A 265 -23.97 -26.06 -1.33
C PRO A 265 -23.15 -27.02 -2.22
N VAL A 266 -23.78 -28.10 -2.67
CA VAL A 266 -23.18 -29.05 -3.60
C VAL A 266 -23.09 -28.39 -4.97
N SER A 267 -21.89 -28.32 -5.55
CA SER A 267 -21.69 -27.82 -6.90
C SER A 267 -22.38 -28.72 -7.94
N PRO A 268 -23.04 -28.16 -8.98
CA PRO A 268 -23.72 -28.95 -10.02
C PRO A 268 -22.82 -29.88 -10.84
N SER A 269 -21.50 -29.87 -10.62
CA SER A 269 -20.51 -30.66 -11.35
C SER A 269 -20.23 -32.05 -10.75
N ASP A 270 -20.91 -32.43 -9.66
CA ASP A 270 -20.72 -33.73 -8.98
C ASP A 270 -21.87 -34.74 -9.21
N HIS A 271 -22.54 -34.67 -10.37
CA HIS A 271 -23.51 -35.68 -10.83
C HIS A 271 -23.12 -36.28 -12.18
#